data_AF-A0A0R3RJX6-F1
#
_entry.id   AF-A0A0R3RJX6-F1
#
_cell.length_a   1.000
_cell.length_b   1.000
_cell.length_c   1.000
_cell.angle_alpha   90.00
_cell.angle_beta   90.00
_cell.angle_gamma   90.00
#
_symmetry.space_group_name_H-M   'P 1'
#
loop_
_entity.id
_entity.type
_entity.pdbx_description
1 polymer ?
#
loop_
_entity_poly.entity_id
_entity_poly.type
_entity_poly.pdbx_seq_one_letter_code
_entity_poly.pdbx_strand_id
1 'polypeptide(L)'
;MEEENLKIDDERMEELDDENAFECNEQNRNAIHEMLANMFFTKVVLPKMDYVENFADFLIDVELRNLSVLKRACEGYLCSELNSKNDLITSLLLELLFLAIVFNLRVLKSMTLSELSIRPELDGPDMLLTLDEYKNLDHRITKLSGSSLVKVIEEVKRFREQRLRTKQMQQK
;
A
#
# COMPACT_ATOMS: atom_id res chain seq x y z
N MET A 1 27.92 -37.24 -28.27
CA MET A 1 26.78 -36.33 -28.00
C MET A 1 27.35 -35.27 -27.08
N GLU A 2 27.89 -34.23 -27.71
CA GLU A 2 28.28 -32.98 -27.07
C GLU A 2 27.01 -32.13 -27.00
N GLU A 3 26.75 -31.51 -25.85
CA GLU A 3 25.83 -30.37 -25.63
C GLU A 3 25.98 -30.04 -24.14
N GLU A 4 26.98 -29.25 -23.75
CA GLU A 4 27.10 -27.79 -23.83
C GLU A 4 27.08 -27.25 -22.39
N ASN A 5 28.29 -27.00 -21.89
CA ASN A 5 28.52 -26.20 -20.70
C ASN A 5 27.99 -24.78 -20.97
N LEU A 6 26.87 -24.42 -20.37
CA LEU A 6 26.51 -23.01 -20.18
C LEU A 6 27.44 -22.40 -19.12
N LYS A 7 28.67 -22.10 -19.54
CA LYS A 7 29.51 -21.08 -18.91
C LYS A 7 28.79 -19.75 -19.13
N ILE A 8 28.13 -19.25 -18.10
CA ILE A 8 27.69 -17.86 -18.03
C ILE A 8 28.95 -17.06 -17.72
N ASP A 9 29.73 -16.75 -18.75
CA ASP A 9 30.81 -15.76 -18.67
C ASP A 9 30.19 -14.37 -18.89
N ASP A 10 30.16 -13.61 -17.80
CA ASP A 10 30.69 -12.25 -17.74
C ASP A 10 30.09 -11.22 -18.71
N GLU A 11 28.98 -10.60 -18.32
CA GLU A 11 28.87 -9.15 -18.45
C GLU A 11 28.59 -8.60 -17.06
N ARG A 12 29.68 -8.12 -16.44
CA ARG A 12 29.68 -7.12 -15.38
C ARG A 12 28.48 -6.20 -15.57
N MET A 13 27.70 -5.99 -14.51
CA MET A 13 27.08 -4.68 -14.33
C MET A 13 28.24 -3.69 -14.29
N GLU A 14 28.73 -3.25 -15.45
CA GLU A 14 29.32 -1.95 -15.57
C GLU A 14 28.21 -1.02 -15.09
N GLU A 15 28.37 -0.54 -13.85
CA GLU A 15 27.76 0.71 -13.44
C GLU A 15 27.94 1.64 -14.64
N LEU A 16 26.83 1.93 -15.32
CA LEU A 16 26.78 3.03 -16.27
C LEU A 16 26.97 4.27 -15.40
N ASP A 17 28.22 4.54 -15.07
CA ASP A 17 28.73 5.81 -14.56
C ASP A 17 28.58 6.78 -15.73
N ASP A 18 27.32 7.09 -16.04
CA ASP A 18 26.96 8.15 -16.95
C ASP A 18 27.47 9.42 -16.26
N GLU A 19 28.54 10.01 -16.79
CA GLU A 19 29.09 11.27 -16.28
C GLU A 19 28.03 12.41 -16.29
N ASN A 20 26.88 12.21 -16.94
CA ASN A 20 25.73 13.12 -16.91
C ASN A 20 24.61 12.68 -15.94
N ALA A 21 24.79 11.62 -15.15
CA ALA A 21 23.84 11.20 -14.14
C ALA A 21 23.64 12.33 -13.13
N PHE A 22 22.39 12.74 -12.95
CA PHE A 22 22.06 13.75 -11.96
C PHE A 22 22.17 13.15 -10.56
N GLU A 23 23.24 13.49 -9.84
CA GLU A 23 23.39 13.14 -8.43
C GLU A 23 22.85 14.25 -7.52
N CYS A 24 21.85 13.89 -6.70
CA CYS A 24 21.40 14.75 -5.61
C CYS A 24 22.48 14.82 -4.52
N ASN A 25 23.06 16.00 -4.32
CA ASN A 25 23.86 16.23 -3.11
C ASN A 25 22.99 16.00 -1.84
N GLU A 26 23.61 15.52 -0.75
CA GLU A 26 22.87 15.12 0.45
C GLU A 26 22.04 16.27 1.05
N GLN A 27 22.50 17.51 0.89
CA GLN A 27 21.87 18.72 1.42
C GLN A 27 20.54 19.04 0.74
N ASN A 28 20.42 18.80 -0.58
CA ASN A 28 19.21 19.10 -1.35
C ASN A 28 18.32 17.88 -1.59
N ARG A 29 18.79 16.66 -1.26
CA ARG A 29 18.09 15.40 -1.52
C ARG A 29 16.63 15.41 -1.06
N ASN A 30 16.36 15.85 0.16
CA ASN A 30 15.00 15.87 0.71
C ASN A 30 14.08 16.84 -0.04
N ALA A 31 14.57 18.04 -0.39
CA ALA A 31 13.81 19.03 -1.12
C ALA A 31 13.50 18.59 -2.55
N ILE A 32 14.47 17.94 -3.21
CA ILE A 32 14.28 17.38 -4.55
C ILE A 32 13.30 16.21 -4.51
N HIS A 33 13.41 15.30 -3.53
CA HIS A 33 12.46 14.20 -3.35
C HIS A 33 11.04 14.73 -3.07
N GLU A 34 10.89 15.80 -2.29
CA GLU A 34 9.59 16.43 -2.03
C GLU A 34 9.01 17.09 -3.28
N MET A 35 9.85 17.75 -4.08
CA MET A 35 9.43 18.33 -5.36
C MET A 35 8.97 17.25 -6.33
N LEU A 36 9.71 16.15 -6.48
CA LEU A 36 9.34 15.01 -7.32
C LEU A 36 8.07 14.32 -6.82
N ALA A 37 7.94 14.11 -5.51
CA ALA A 37 6.74 13.57 -4.88
C ALA A 37 5.51 14.42 -5.20
N ASN A 38 5.62 15.74 -5.06
CA ASN A 38 4.54 16.67 -5.37
C ASN A 38 4.19 16.70 -6.86
N MET A 39 5.17 16.54 -7.76
CA MET A 39 4.89 16.41 -9.19
C MET A 39 4.10 15.14 -9.50
N PHE A 40 4.52 14.01 -8.92
CA PHE A 40 3.92 12.71 -9.18
C PHE A 40 2.50 12.60 -8.61
N PHE A 41 2.32 12.92 -7.32
CA PHE A 41 1.06 12.71 -6.60
C PHE A 41 0.07 13.86 -6.72
N THR A 42 0.53 15.10 -6.85
CA THR A 42 -0.32 16.28 -6.64
C THR A 42 -0.59 17.07 -7.91
N LYS A 43 0.35 17.08 -8.87
CA LYS A 43 0.30 18.05 -9.99
C LYS A 43 0.20 17.45 -11.39
N VAL A 44 0.79 16.29 -11.68
CA VAL A 44 1.02 15.90 -13.09
C VAL A 44 0.56 14.49 -13.43
N VAL A 45 0.99 13.46 -12.70
CA VAL A 45 0.89 12.07 -13.19
C VAL A 45 -0.37 11.40 -12.68
N LEU A 46 -0.46 11.11 -11.38
CA LEU A 46 -1.57 10.32 -10.82
C LEU A 46 -2.95 10.97 -10.98
N PRO A 47 -3.14 12.29 -10.75
CA PRO A 47 -4.45 12.91 -10.93
C PRO A 47 -5.01 12.86 -12.36
N LYS A 48 -4.18 12.54 -13.36
CA LYS A 48 -4.58 12.40 -14.76
C LYS A 48 -4.74 10.95 -15.22
N MET A 49 -4.52 9.98 -14.33
CA MET A 49 -4.69 8.56 -14.63
C MET A 49 -6.14 8.14 -14.42
N ASP A 50 -6.72 7.47 -15.41
CA ASP A 50 -8.10 6.98 -15.37
C ASP A 50 -8.29 5.78 -14.42
N TYR A 51 -7.19 5.14 -13.99
CA TYR A 51 -7.20 3.95 -13.15
C TYR A 51 -6.21 4.08 -11.99
N VAL A 52 -6.54 3.40 -10.88
CA VAL A 52 -5.70 3.32 -9.68
C VAL A 52 -4.55 2.36 -9.97
N GLU A 53 -3.31 2.85 -9.97
CA GLU A 53 -2.11 2.01 -10.04
C GLU A 53 -2.05 1.05 -8.83
N ASN A 54 -1.51 -0.15 -9.01
CA ASN A 54 -1.24 -1.06 -7.89
C ASN A 54 -0.15 -0.47 -6.99
N PHE A 55 -0.55 0.22 -5.93
CA PHE A 55 0.37 0.88 -5.01
C PHE A 55 1.28 -0.06 -4.23
N ALA A 56 1.05 -1.38 -4.27
CA ALA A 56 1.91 -2.35 -3.59
C ALA A 56 3.36 -2.26 -4.11
N ASP A 57 3.57 -2.36 -5.43
CA ASP A 57 4.91 -2.36 -6.02
C ASP A 57 5.62 -1.02 -5.78
N PHE A 58 4.89 0.09 -5.93
CA PHE A 58 5.39 1.42 -5.61
C PHE A 58 5.85 1.52 -4.14
N LEU A 59 5.04 1.04 -3.20
CA LEU A 59 5.36 1.08 -1.76
C LEU A 59 6.54 0.16 -1.41
N ILE A 60 6.69 -0.99 -2.09
CA ILE A 60 7.87 -1.85 -1.95
C ILE A 60 9.13 -1.10 -2.36
N ASP A 61 9.14 -0.49 -3.54
CA ASP A 61 10.29 0.25 -4.05
C ASP A 61 10.66 1.43 -3.16
N VAL A 62 9.66 2.15 -2.66
CA VAL A 62 9.84 3.26 -1.72
C VAL A 62 10.44 2.79 -0.40
N GLU A 63 10.00 1.64 0.13
CA GLU A 63 10.52 1.08 1.38
C GLU A 63 11.98 0.61 1.19
N LEU A 64 12.26 -0.14 0.12
CA LEU A 64 13.61 -0.65 -0.20
C LEU A 64 14.62 0.48 -0.37
N ARG A 65 14.20 1.62 -0.93
CA ARG A 65 15.05 2.79 -1.18
C ARG A 65 15.00 3.84 -0.05
N ASN A 66 14.31 3.56 1.06
CA ASN A 66 14.16 4.47 2.21
C ASN A 66 13.60 5.86 1.85
N LEU A 67 12.67 5.94 0.88
CA LEU A 67 12.13 7.20 0.36
C LEU A 67 10.93 7.69 1.17
N SER A 68 11.16 8.05 2.44
CA SER A 68 10.10 8.42 3.39
C SER A 68 9.19 9.59 2.96
N VAL A 69 9.67 10.48 2.10
CA VAL A 69 8.90 11.61 1.55
C VAL A 69 7.87 11.09 0.54
N LEU A 70 8.26 10.18 -0.36
CA LEU A 70 7.34 9.55 -1.32
C LEU A 70 6.31 8.68 -0.63
N LYS A 71 6.71 7.98 0.44
CA LYS A 71 5.80 7.19 1.27
C LYS A 71 4.67 8.05 1.86
N ARG A 72 5.02 9.21 2.41
CA ARG A 72 4.06 10.18 2.96
C ARG A 72 3.16 10.78 1.88
N ALA A 73 3.72 11.10 0.70
CA ALA A 73 2.94 11.61 -0.41
C ALA A 73 1.93 10.57 -0.94
N CYS A 74 2.35 9.31 -1.05
CA CYS A 74 1.48 8.19 -1.40
C CYS A 74 0.35 8.00 -0.39
N GLU A 75 0.67 8.01 0.92
CA GLU A 75 -0.35 7.96 1.96
C GLU A 75 -1.36 9.11 1.84
N GLY A 76 -0.87 10.33 1.65
CA GLY A 76 -1.72 11.52 1.47
C GLY A 76 -2.65 11.40 0.27
N TYR A 77 -2.14 10.90 -0.87
CA TYR A 77 -2.94 10.63 -2.06
C TYR A 77 -4.02 9.59 -1.80
N LEU A 78 -3.65 8.43 -1.24
CA LEU A 78 -4.61 7.35 -0.92
C LEU A 78 -5.70 7.81 0.05
N CYS A 79 -5.34 8.64 1.05
CA CYS A 79 -6.31 9.23 1.96
C CYS A 79 -7.26 10.22 1.25
N SER A 80 -6.74 11.02 0.32
CA SER A 80 -7.55 11.93 -0.50
C SER A 80 -8.56 11.15 -1.36
N GLU A 81 -8.11 10.07 -2.00
CA GLU A 81 -8.96 9.19 -2.81
C GLU A 81 -10.04 8.48 -1.97
N LEU A 82 -9.69 8.04 -0.76
CA LEU A 82 -10.63 7.44 0.17
C LEU A 82 -11.70 8.44 0.63
N ASN A 83 -11.36 9.73 0.77
CA ASN A 83 -12.32 10.78 1.14
C ASN A 83 -13.21 11.25 -0.02
N SER A 84 -12.72 11.18 -1.27
CA SER A 84 -13.43 11.72 -2.43
C SER A 84 -14.43 10.74 -3.04
N LYS A 85 -14.19 9.43 -2.88
CA LYS A 85 -15.01 8.38 -3.47
C LYS A 85 -16.07 7.89 -2.50
N ASN A 86 -17.34 8.05 -2.91
CA ASN A 86 -18.46 7.41 -2.23
C ASN A 86 -18.61 5.98 -2.76
N ASP A 87 -18.91 5.04 -1.86
CA ASP A 87 -19.23 3.64 -2.18
C ASP A 87 -18.08 2.76 -2.70
N LEU A 88 -16.94 2.79 -1.99
CA LEU A 88 -15.87 1.82 -2.22
C LEU A 88 -16.29 0.41 -1.78
N ILE A 89 -15.97 -0.57 -2.61
CA ILE A 89 -16.18 -1.99 -2.32
C ILE A 89 -15.28 -2.45 -1.18
N THR A 90 -15.77 -3.39 -0.38
CA THR A 90 -15.09 -3.85 0.85
C THR A 90 -13.77 -4.55 0.59
N SER A 91 -13.66 -5.32 -0.50
CA SER A 91 -12.41 -5.97 -0.92
C SER A 91 -11.28 -4.95 -1.12
N LEU A 92 -11.57 -3.84 -1.81
CA LEU A 92 -10.62 -2.73 -2.01
C LEU A 92 -10.24 -2.07 -0.68
N LEU A 93 -11.20 -1.85 0.21
CA LEU A 93 -10.92 -1.29 1.54
C LEU A 93 -10.04 -2.22 2.38
N LEU A 94 -10.26 -3.54 2.30
CA LEU A 94 -9.43 -4.55 2.97
C LEU A 94 -8.02 -4.58 2.39
N GLU A 95 -7.87 -4.43 1.08
CA GLU A 95 -6.58 -4.30 0.42
C GLU A 95 -5.83 -3.04 0.87
N LEU A 96 -6.50 -1.89 0.90
CA LEU A 96 -5.91 -0.64 1.39
C LEU A 96 -5.50 -0.74 2.87
N LEU A 97 -6.34 -1.38 3.71
CA LEU A 97 -6.00 -1.63 5.11
C LEU A 97 -4.76 -2.54 5.22
N PHE A 98 -4.68 -3.58 4.40
CA PHE A 98 -3.52 -4.46 4.35
C PHE A 98 -2.24 -3.70 4.00
N LEU A 99 -2.26 -2.91 2.92
CA LEU A 99 -1.12 -2.06 2.54
C LEU A 99 -0.76 -1.09 3.66
N ALA A 100 -1.75 -0.46 4.30
CA ALA A 100 -1.52 0.45 5.40
C ALA A 100 -0.87 -0.21 6.62
N ILE A 101 -1.17 -1.48 6.90
CA ILE A 101 -0.53 -2.26 7.96
C ILE A 101 0.90 -2.61 7.57
N VAL A 102 1.12 -3.20 6.40
CA VAL A 102 2.44 -3.68 5.95
C VAL A 102 3.42 -2.52 5.83
N PHE A 103 3.00 -1.42 5.23
CA PHE A 103 3.84 -0.25 5.02
C PHE A 103 3.72 0.79 6.14
N ASN A 104 3.05 0.52 7.26
CA ASN A 104 2.93 1.46 8.38
C ASN A 104 2.41 2.85 7.95
N LEU A 105 1.36 2.88 7.12
CA LEU A 105 0.65 4.09 6.70
C LEU A 105 -0.45 4.39 7.74
N ARG A 106 -0.09 5.15 8.78
CA ARG A 106 -0.90 5.33 9.99
C ARG A 106 -2.24 6.04 9.76
N VAL A 107 -2.26 7.08 8.93
CA VAL A 107 -3.47 7.85 8.60
C VAL A 107 -4.38 7.00 7.75
N LEU A 108 -3.83 6.34 6.71
CA LEU A 108 -4.62 5.46 5.85
C LEU A 108 -5.20 4.29 6.63
N LYS A 109 -4.43 3.68 7.55
CA LYS A 109 -4.90 2.62 8.45
C LYS A 109 -6.10 3.09 9.27
N SER A 110 -6.01 4.29 9.86
CA SER A 110 -7.09 4.85 10.67
C SER A 110 -8.37 5.06 9.85
N MET A 111 -8.25 5.66 8.66
CA MET A 111 -9.39 5.95 7.80
C MET A 111 -10.05 4.67 7.27
N THR A 112 -9.26 3.73 6.76
CA THR A 112 -9.76 2.44 6.27
C THR A 112 -10.42 1.62 7.39
N LEU A 113 -9.85 1.59 8.60
CA LEU A 113 -10.50 0.96 9.76
C LEU A 113 -11.84 1.62 10.10
N SER A 114 -11.93 2.95 10.03
CA SER A 114 -13.19 3.67 10.26
C SER A 114 -14.27 3.22 9.28
N GLU A 115 -13.96 3.19 7.98
CA GLU A 115 -14.87 2.76 6.91
C GLU A 115 -15.25 1.28 7.01
N LEU A 116 -14.30 0.39 7.25
CA LEU A 116 -14.54 -1.05 7.37
C LEU A 116 -15.32 -1.39 8.65
N SER A 117 -15.17 -0.61 9.73
CA SER A 117 -15.81 -0.89 11.02
C SER A 117 -17.33 -0.82 11.00
N ILE A 118 -17.94 -0.28 9.94
CA ILE A 118 -19.39 -0.22 9.74
C ILE A 118 -19.91 -1.24 8.73
N ARG A 119 -19.04 -2.03 8.08
CA ARG A 119 -19.43 -3.03 7.07
C ARG A 119 -19.92 -4.33 7.74
N PRO A 120 -21.20 -4.72 7.59
CA PRO A 120 -21.74 -5.90 8.27
C PRO A 120 -21.24 -7.22 7.69
N GLU A 121 -20.84 -7.24 6.41
CA GLU A 121 -20.34 -8.44 5.73
C GLU A 121 -19.08 -9.06 6.38
N LEU A 122 -18.31 -8.26 7.13
CA LEU A 122 -17.08 -8.68 7.80
C LEU A 122 -17.33 -9.57 9.04
N ASP A 123 -18.58 -9.74 9.47
CA ASP A 123 -18.91 -10.54 10.66
C ASP A 123 -18.64 -12.04 10.43
N GLY A 124 -18.84 -12.54 9.20
CA GLY A 124 -18.61 -13.93 8.79
C GLY A 124 -17.48 -14.08 7.76
N PRO A 125 -16.19 -14.03 8.16
CA PRO A 125 -15.07 -14.10 7.23
C PRO A 125 -15.02 -15.41 6.41
N ASP A 126 -15.51 -16.52 6.98
CA ASP A 126 -15.53 -17.81 6.29
C ASP A 126 -16.41 -17.77 5.03
N MET A 127 -17.55 -17.06 5.09
CA MET A 127 -18.45 -16.90 3.96
C MET A 127 -17.84 -15.97 2.90
N LEU A 128 -17.15 -14.90 3.33
CA LEU A 128 -16.45 -14.00 2.40
C LEU A 128 -15.38 -14.73 1.60
N LEU A 129 -14.60 -15.60 2.26
CA LEU A 129 -13.54 -16.39 1.61
C LEU A 129 -14.06 -17.45 0.62
N THR A 130 -15.38 -17.67 0.54
CA THR A 130 -15.95 -18.51 -0.53
C THR A 130 -16.01 -17.79 -1.89
N LEU A 131 -16.00 -16.46 -1.88
CA LEU A 131 -16.07 -15.61 -3.06
C LEU A 131 -14.68 -15.44 -3.69
N ASP A 132 -14.61 -15.56 -5.02
CA ASP A 132 -13.33 -15.58 -5.75
C ASP A 132 -12.53 -14.29 -5.59
N GLU A 133 -13.20 -13.15 -5.49
CA GLU A 133 -12.59 -11.86 -5.20
C GLU A 133 -11.76 -11.88 -3.90
N TYR A 134 -12.32 -12.43 -2.82
CA TYR A 134 -11.67 -12.46 -1.51
C TYR A 134 -10.61 -13.57 -1.43
N LYS A 135 -10.78 -14.68 -2.16
CA LYS A 135 -9.70 -15.68 -2.33
C LYS A 135 -8.49 -15.09 -3.04
N ASN A 136 -8.73 -14.34 -4.11
CA ASN A 136 -7.66 -13.68 -4.86
C ASN A 136 -6.95 -12.64 -3.98
N LEU A 137 -7.70 -11.88 -3.19
CA LEU A 137 -7.13 -10.95 -2.21
C LEU A 137 -6.29 -11.67 -1.14
N ASP A 138 -6.81 -12.75 -0.55
CA ASP A 138 -6.08 -13.54 0.45
C ASP A 138 -4.78 -14.14 -0.12
N HIS A 139 -4.82 -14.63 -1.36
CA HIS A 139 -3.62 -15.12 -2.05
C HIS A 139 -2.56 -14.01 -2.22
N ARG A 140 -2.98 -12.80 -2.63
CA ARG A 140 -2.07 -11.66 -2.76
C ARG A 140 -1.46 -11.24 -1.42
N ILE A 141 -2.27 -11.20 -0.36
CA ILE A 141 -1.83 -10.89 1.01
C ILE A 141 -0.80 -11.91 1.51
N THR A 142 -1.08 -13.20 1.28
CA THR A 142 -0.20 -14.31 1.64
C THR A 142 1.13 -14.21 0.90
N LYS A 143 1.08 -13.96 -0.41
CA LYS A 143 2.29 -13.81 -1.24
C LYS A 143 3.15 -12.64 -0.81
N LEU A 144 2.54 -11.49 -0.47
CA LEU A 144 3.27 -10.27 -0.14
C LEU A 144 3.85 -10.26 1.28
N SER A 145 3.15 -10.85 2.26
CA SER A 145 3.48 -10.67 3.68
C SER A 145 3.53 -11.94 4.52
N GLY A 146 3.12 -13.09 3.99
CA GLY A 146 2.89 -14.32 4.77
C GLY A 146 1.73 -14.22 5.77
N SER A 147 0.98 -13.12 5.78
CA SER A 147 -0.25 -12.95 6.55
C SER A 147 -1.45 -13.53 5.80
N SER A 148 -2.63 -13.48 6.41
CA SER A 148 -3.90 -13.85 5.77
C SER A 148 -4.90 -12.71 5.85
N LEU A 149 -5.87 -12.69 4.94
CA LEU A 149 -6.99 -11.77 4.94
C LEU A 149 -7.79 -11.86 6.24
N VAL A 150 -7.89 -13.06 6.83
CA VAL A 150 -8.53 -13.28 8.13
C VAL A 150 -7.90 -12.38 9.20
N LYS A 151 -6.57 -12.31 9.28
CA LYS A 151 -5.88 -11.43 10.26
C LYS A 151 -6.18 -9.96 10.01
N VAL A 152 -6.32 -9.55 8.75
CA VAL A 152 -6.70 -8.18 8.40
C VAL A 152 -8.12 -7.87 8.86
N ILE A 153 -9.06 -8.81 8.66
CA ILE A 153 -10.45 -8.68 9.14
C ILE A 153 -10.50 -8.66 10.68
N GLU A 154 -9.68 -9.46 11.36
CA GLU A 154 -9.58 -9.42 12.82
C GLU A 154 -9.14 -8.05 13.35
N GLU A 155 -8.23 -7.36 12.67
CA GLU A 155 -7.85 -5.98 13.02
C GLU A 155 -9.05 -5.02 12.92
N VAL A 156 -9.92 -5.19 11.91
CA VAL A 156 -11.18 -4.43 11.82
C VAL A 156 -12.10 -4.72 12.99
N LYS A 157 -12.28 -6.01 13.34
CA LYS A 157 -13.13 -6.43 14.46
C LYS A 157 -12.64 -5.84 15.80
N ARG A 158 -11.33 -5.92 16.06
CA ARG A 158 -10.68 -5.31 17.24
C ARG A 158 -10.94 -3.82 17.31
N PHE A 159 -10.77 -3.10 16.19
CA PHE A 159 -11.04 -1.67 16.13
C PHE A 159 -12.52 -1.34 16.38
N ARG A 160 -13.45 -2.13 15.83
CA ARG A 160 -14.89 -1.97 16.07
C ARG A 160 -15.24 -2.10 17.55
N GLU A 161 -14.70 -3.11 18.22
CA GLU A 161 -14.88 -3.30 19.67
C GLU A 161 -14.34 -2.12 20.48
N GLN A 162 -13.13 -1.65 20.17
CA GLN A 162 -12.53 -0.49 20.82
C GLN A 162 -13.41 0.76 20.64
N ARG A 163 -13.90 1.00 19.44
CA ARG A 163 -14.80 2.14 19.14
C ARG A 163 -16.09 2.08 19.95
N LEU A 164 -16.69 0.89 20.11
CA LEU A 164 -17.89 0.69 20.93
C LEU A 164 -17.62 0.98 22.41
N ARG A 165 -16.49 0.49 22.95
CA ARG A 165 -16.10 0.76 24.35
C ARG A 165 -15.93 2.26 24.61
N THR A 166 -15.28 2.99 23.69
CA THR A 166 -15.11 4.45 23.82
C THR A 166 -16.44 5.19 23.83
N LYS A 167 -17.39 4.81 22.96
CA LYS A 167 -18.74 5.41 22.95
C LYS A 167 -19.49 5.18 24.25
N GLN A 168 -19.39 4.00 24.84
CA GLN A 168 -20.02 3.69 26.13
C GLN A 168 -19.41 4.45 27.31
N MET A 169 -18.11 4.76 27.26
CA MET A 169 -17.46 5.59 28.27
C MET A 169 -17.86 7.07 28.19
N GLN A 170 -18.17 7.58 27.00
CA GLN A 170 -18.62 8.98 26.81
C GLN A 170 -20.09 9.21 27.22
N GLN A 171 -20.85 8.14 27.43
CA GLN A 171 -22.26 8.19 27.85
C GLN A 171 -22.43 8.01 29.38
N LYS A 172 -21.33 7.88 30.12
CA LYS A 172 -21.27 7.88 31.59
C LYS A 172 -20.82 9.24 32.09
#